data_AF-A0A9P0EN35-F1
#
_entry.id   AF-A0A9P0EN35-F1
#
_cell.length_a   1.000
_cell.length_b   1.000
_cell.length_c   1.000
_cell.angle_alpha   90.00
_cell.angle_beta   90.00
_cell.angle_gamma   90.00
#
_symmetry.space_group_name_H-M   'P 1'
#
loop_
_entity.id
_entity.type
_entity.pdbx_description
1 polymer ?
#
loop_
_entity_poly.entity_id
_entity_poly.type
_entity_poly.pdbx_seq_one_letter_code
_entity_poly.pdbx_strand_id
1 'polypeptide(L)' 'MKFLAGILFFAAVSMATAGPAPGDDDYGTNGQCQSVGRRCNYSIYPALACCPQLKCYTPPGSPPGAYGYCRKD' A
#
# COMPACT_ATOMS: atom_id res chain seq x y z
N MET A 1 -52.86 -29.25 -0.69
CA MET A 1 -52.35 -28.02 -1.35
C MET A 1 -51.10 -27.65 -0.55
N LYS A 2 -49.84 -27.90 -0.95
CA LYS A 2 -49.15 -27.99 -2.28
C LYS A 2 -48.99 -26.61 -2.92
N PHE A 3 -47.74 -26.27 -3.28
CA PHE A 3 -47.23 -24.97 -3.80
C PHE A 3 -47.15 -23.87 -2.71
N LEU A 4 -46.08 -23.07 -2.54
CA LEU A 4 -44.75 -22.90 -3.18
C LEU A 4 -43.71 -22.56 -2.05
N ALA A 5 -42.39 -22.35 -2.23
CA ALA A 5 -41.56 -22.20 -3.43
C ALA A 5 -40.50 -23.35 -3.57
N GLY A 6 -39.19 -23.22 -3.83
CA GLY A 6 -38.19 -22.12 -3.82
C GLY A 6 -37.46 -22.02 -2.48
N ILE A 7 -36.14 -22.23 -2.28
CA ILE A 7 -34.88 -22.31 -3.08
C ILE A 7 -34.09 -21.00 -3.19
N LEU A 8 -32.90 -21.02 -2.57
CA LEU A 8 -31.67 -20.25 -2.79
C LEU A 8 -31.76 -18.85 -3.42
N PHE A 9 -31.27 -17.85 -2.69
CA PHE A 9 -30.30 -16.91 -3.28
C PHE A 9 -29.13 -16.65 -2.32
N PHE A 10 -27.92 -16.90 -2.81
CA PHE A 10 -26.68 -16.48 -2.14
C PHE A 10 -26.54 -14.96 -2.24
N ALA A 11 -26.32 -14.30 -1.10
CA ALA A 11 -25.88 -12.91 -1.04
C ALA A 11 -24.77 -12.77 0.02
N ALA A 12 -23.67 -13.50 -0.18
CA ALA A 12 -22.45 -13.25 0.58
C ALA A 12 -21.93 -11.85 0.20
N VAL A 13 -22.20 -10.85 1.04
CA VAL A 13 -21.60 -9.52 0.93
C VAL A 13 -20.11 -9.64 1.29
N SER A 14 -19.32 -9.99 0.28
CA SER A 14 -17.87 -9.85 0.30
C SER A 14 -17.55 -8.37 0.43
N MET A 15 -17.27 -7.93 1.66
CA MET A 15 -16.75 -6.59 1.91
C MET A 15 -15.36 -6.47 1.30
N ALA A 16 -15.30 -6.04 0.05
CA ALA A 16 -14.07 -5.67 -0.62
C ALA A 16 -13.49 -4.46 0.13
N THR A 17 -12.51 -4.71 0.99
CA THR A 17 -11.74 -3.67 1.67
C THR A 17 -10.94 -2.91 0.62
N ALA A 18 -11.52 -1.81 0.12
CA ALA A 18 -10.79 -0.86 -0.71
C ALA A 18 -9.52 -0.46 0.04
N GLY A 19 -8.36 -0.61 -0.61
CA GLY A 19 -7.08 -0.22 -0.02
C GLY A 19 -7.11 1.27 0.34
N PRO A 20 -6.42 1.68 1.43
CA PRO A 20 -6.44 3.07 1.89
C PRO A 20 -6.00 4.03 0.78
N ALA A 21 -6.59 5.22 0.80
CA ALA A 21 -6.39 6.23 -0.24
C ALA A 21 -4.91 6.67 -0.31
N PRO A 22 -4.42 7.09 -1.49
CA PRO A 22 -3.05 7.58 -1.65
C PRO A 22 -2.94 9.04 -1.17
N GLY A 23 -3.20 9.31 0.12
CA GLY A 23 -3.32 10.70 0.62
C GLY A 23 -2.92 10.96 2.08
N ASP A 24 -3.04 9.97 2.96
CA ASP A 24 -2.97 10.20 4.42
C ASP A 24 -1.99 9.25 5.17
N ASP A 25 -1.98 9.42 6.47
CA ASP A 25 -0.88 9.21 7.42
C ASP A 25 -0.40 7.76 7.52
N ASP A 26 0.81 7.48 7.03
CA ASP A 26 1.61 6.37 7.55
C ASP A 26 3.09 6.72 7.44
N TYR A 27 3.71 6.92 8.61
CA TYR A 27 5.14 7.06 8.82
C TYR A 27 5.77 5.67 9.07
N GLY A 28 5.47 4.69 8.20
CA GLY A 28 6.07 3.35 8.22
C GLY A 28 5.76 2.57 9.48
N THR A 29 4.48 2.30 9.77
CA THR A 29 4.07 1.63 11.01
C THR A 29 4.80 0.30 11.23
N ASN A 30 5.69 0.28 12.23
CA ASN A 30 6.28 -0.88 12.89
C ASN A 30 6.60 -2.08 11.98
N GLY A 31 7.62 -1.93 11.13
CA GLY A 31 8.15 -3.03 10.31
C GLY A 31 7.38 -3.30 9.01
N GLN A 32 6.35 -2.52 8.70
CA GLN A 32 5.79 -2.48 7.35
C GLN A 32 6.68 -1.67 6.40
N CYS A 33 6.71 -2.10 5.14
CA CYS A 33 7.53 -1.51 4.10
C CYS A 33 6.76 -0.47 3.27
N GLN A 34 7.47 0.48 2.66
CA GLN A 34 6.86 1.55 1.88
C GLN A 34 6.35 1.05 0.53
N SER A 35 5.07 1.31 0.26
CA SER A 35 4.37 0.94 -0.96
C SER A 35 4.69 1.89 -2.13
N VAL A 36 4.27 1.53 -3.35
CA VAL A 36 4.60 2.30 -4.56
C VAL A 36 4.08 3.74 -4.47
N GLY A 37 4.91 4.70 -4.86
CA GLY A 37 4.62 6.13 -4.75
C GLY A 37 4.84 6.77 -3.37
N ARG A 38 5.02 5.98 -2.28
CA ARG A 38 5.37 6.54 -0.96
C ARG A 38 6.85 6.95 -0.91
N ARG A 39 7.19 7.84 0.03
CA ARG A 39 8.56 8.34 0.25
C ARG A 39 9.45 7.25 0.84
N CYS A 40 10.71 7.24 0.43
CA CYS A 40 11.72 6.33 0.93
C CYS A 40 13.05 7.04 1.16
N ASN A 41 13.81 6.56 2.15
CA ASN A 41 15.11 7.11 2.53
C ASN A 41 15.83 6.10 3.43
N TYR A 42 16.95 5.56 2.96
CA TYR A 42 17.78 4.59 3.69
C TYR A 42 18.84 5.26 4.60
N SER A 43 18.99 6.59 4.52
CA SER A 43 20.00 7.36 5.27
C SER A 43 19.48 7.96 6.59
N ILE A 44 18.25 7.62 6.99
CA ILE A 44 17.61 8.05 8.23
C ILE A 44 17.24 6.85 9.11
N TYR A 45 16.99 7.09 10.39
CA TYR A 45 16.59 6.06 11.35
C TYR A 45 15.27 6.45 12.05
N PRO A 46 14.23 5.60 12.06
CA PRO A 46 14.13 4.32 11.33
C PRO A 46 14.14 4.54 9.81
N ALA A 47 14.69 3.58 9.07
CA ALA A 47 14.85 3.68 7.62
C ALA A 47 13.50 3.51 6.90
N LEU A 48 13.16 4.44 5.99
CA LEU A 48 11.98 4.34 5.15
C LEU A 48 12.30 3.47 3.93
N ALA A 49 12.31 2.15 4.13
CA ALA A 49 12.61 1.16 3.11
C ALA A 49 11.38 0.81 2.26
N CYS A 50 11.55 0.72 0.94
CA CYS A 50 10.53 0.20 0.03
C CYS A 50 10.27 -1.30 0.22
N CYS A 51 9.06 -1.75 -0.15
CA CYS A 51 8.73 -3.17 -0.14
C CYS A 51 9.58 -4.01 -1.12
N PRO A 52 9.68 -5.34 -0.90
CA PRO A 52 10.22 -6.26 -1.90
C PRO A 52 9.57 -6.03 -3.26
N GLN A 53 10.35 -6.22 -4.34
CA GLN A 53 9.97 -5.86 -5.72
C GLN A 53 9.86 -4.35 -6.02
N LEU A 54 10.21 -3.45 -5.09
CA LEU A 54 10.30 -2.00 -5.32
C LEU A 54 11.71 -1.48 -5.00
N LYS A 55 12.18 -0.50 -5.79
CA LYS A 55 13.39 0.30 -5.49
C LYS A 55 13.02 1.72 -5.07
N CYS A 56 13.87 2.32 -4.24
CA CYS A 56 13.79 3.74 -3.94
C CYS A 56 14.42 4.56 -5.06
N TYR A 57 13.63 5.37 -5.77
CA TYR A 57 14.12 6.28 -6.80
C TYR A 57 14.27 7.69 -6.23
N THR A 58 15.52 8.11 -5.97
CA THR A 58 15.85 9.50 -5.63
C THR A 58 16.01 10.32 -6.93
N PRO A 59 15.34 11.48 -7.09
CA PRO A 59 15.46 12.28 -8.30
C PRO A 59 16.90 12.76 -8.57
N PRO A 60 17.35 12.82 -9.84
CA PRO A 60 18.68 13.34 -10.18
C PRO A 60 18.81 14.82 -9.76
N GLY A 61 19.99 15.20 -9.25
CA GLY A 61 20.25 16.54 -8.72
C GLY A 61 19.72 16.78 -7.29
N SER A 62 19.10 15.80 -6.65
CA SER A 62 18.70 15.91 -5.24
C SER A 62 19.92 16.04 -4.31
N PRO A 63 19.84 16.83 -3.22
CA PRO A 63 20.93 16.94 -2.25
C PRO A 63 21.13 15.63 -1.45
N PRO A 64 22.31 15.44 -0.83
CA PRO A 64 22.57 14.30 0.06
C PRO A 64 21.51 14.18 1.17
N GLY A 65 21.05 12.96 1.42
CA GLY A 65 20.01 12.68 2.43
C GLY A 65 18.57 13.00 1.99
N ALA A 66 18.34 13.48 0.77
CA ALA A 66 17.00 13.70 0.22
C ALA A 66 16.17 12.40 0.12
N TYR A 67 14.86 12.53 0.22
CA TYR A 67 13.91 11.43 0.04
C TYR A 67 13.76 11.07 -1.44
N GLY A 68 13.75 9.77 -1.73
CA GLY A 68 13.25 9.23 -2.99
C GLY A 68 11.80 8.76 -2.88
N TYR A 69 11.31 8.11 -3.94
CA TYR A 69 9.97 7.52 -4.01
C TYR A 69 10.05 6.05 -4.45
N CYS A 70 9.26 5.19 -3.82
CA CYS A 70 9.24 3.77 -4.16
C CYS A 70 8.60 3.53 -5.52
N ARG A 71 9.31 2.83 -6.41
CA ARG A 71 8.86 2.45 -7.75
C ARG A 71 9.14 0.98 -8.01
N LYS A 72 8.38 0.36 -8.92
CA LYS A 72 8.83 -0.88 -9.55
C LYS A 72 10.07 -0.57 -10.40
N ASP A 73 10.97 -1.53 -10.46
CA ASP A 73 12.12 -1.52 -11.39
C ASP A 73 11.66 -1.79 -12.83
#